data_AF-W4M6Y0-F1
#
_entry.id   AF-W4M6Y0-F1
#
_cell.length_a   1.000
_cell.length_b   1.000
_cell.length_c   1.000
_cell.angle_alpha   90.00
_cell.angle_beta   90.00
_cell.angle_gamma   90.00
#
_symmetry.space_group_name_H-M   'P 1'
#
loop_
_entity.id
_entity.type
_entity.pdbx_description
1 polymer ?
#
loop_
_entity_poly.entity_id
_entity_poly.type
_entity_poly.pdbx_seq_one_letter_code
_entity_poly.pdbx_strand_id
1 'polypeptide(L)'
;MQNWAILCSLCALLSLTACHPKPLDDALRGHLAVDEGNRVITEYCQSCHIHRDFDPQRHVEHAQSLYDRTPYTSAHECQVCHVARKDTWGSRHRRTLWPAEVAKKPRPSGQSGG
;
A
#
# COMPACT_ATOMS: atom_id res chain seq x y z
N MET A 1 -37.10 -23.09 21.69
CA MET A 1 -35.66 -23.10 22.05
C MET A 1 -34.74 -23.42 20.87
N GLN A 2 -35.12 -24.34 19.97
CA GLN A 2 -34.34 -24.71 18.76
C GLN A 2 -33.93 -23.52 17.86
N ASN A 3 -34.83 -22.56 17.63
CA ASN A 3 -34.58 -21.46 16.70
C ASN A 3 -33.54 -20.45 17.21
N TRP A 4 -33.42 -20.28 18.54
CA TRP A 4 -32.43 -19.39 19.14
C TRP A 4 -31.02 -19.98 19.08
N ALA A 5 -30.89 -21.29 19.26
CA ALA A 5 -29.61 -21.98 19.12
C ALA A 5 -29.07 -21.91 17.68
N ILE A 6 -29.97 -22.00 16.69
CA ILE A 6 -29.63 -21.85 15.27
C ILE A 6 -29.23 -20.40 14.96
N LEU A 7 -29.95 -19.41 15.50
CA LEU A 7 -29.61 -18.00 15.33
C LEU A 7 -28.25 -17.66 15.95
N CYS A 8 -27.98 -18.12 17.17
CA CYS A 8 -26.69 -17.90 17.84
C CYS A 8 -25.55 -18.60 17.10
N SER A 9 -25.77 -19.80 16.56
CA SER A 9 -24.78 -20.52 15.76
C SER A 9 -24.48 -19.81 14.44
N LEU A 10 -25.50 -19.24 13.78
CA LEU A 10 -25.33 -18.43 12.57
C LEU A 10 -24.56 -17.12 12.85
N CYS A 11 -24.87 -16.42 13.94
CA CYS A 11 -24.12 -15.22 14.35
C CYS A 11 -22.65 -15.52 14.72
N ALA A 12 -22.40 -16.67 15.35
CA ALA A 12 -21.03 -17.12 15.66
C ALA A 12 -20.24 -17.46 14.38
N LEU A 13 -20.88 -18.07 13.38
CA LEU A 13 -20.30 -18.35 12.07
C LEU A 13 -20.00 -17.07 11.27
N LEU A 14 -20.86 -16.05 11.38
CA LEU A 14 -20.65 -14.73 10.76
C LEU A 14 -19.48 -13.93 11.37
N SER A 15 -19.10 -14.24 12.62
CA SER A 15 -17.95 -13.60 13.29
C SER A 15 -16.59 -14.21 12.88
N LEU A 16 -16.61 -15.32 12.13
CA LEU A 16 -15.42 -16.06 11.67
C LEU A 16 -14.98 -15.67 10.25
N THR A 17 -15.62 -14.69 9.61
CA THR A 17 -15.18 -14.17 8.31
C THR A 17 -13.94 -13.29 8.47
N ALA A 18 -12.81 -14.00 8.56
CA ALA A 18 -11.52 -13.68 7.98
C ALA A 18 -11.00 -12.24 8.19
N CYS A 19 -10.02 -12.12 9.10
CA CYS A 19 -8.91 -11.19 8.89
C CYS A 19 -8.25 -11.52 7.55
N HIS A 20 -8.69 -10.87 6.47
CA HIS A 20 -8.09 -10.98 5.15
C HIS A 20 -6.62 -10.55 5.24
N PRO A 21 -5.66 -11.24 4.59
CA PRO A 21 -4.29 -10.76 4.49
C PRO A 21 -4.31 -9.33 3.95
N LYS A 22 -3.55 -8.44 4.61
CA LYS A 22 -3.53 -6.98 4.38
C LYS A 22 -3.18 -6.70 2.92
N PRO A 23 -4.17 -6.42 2.04
CA PRO A 23 -3.91 -6.24 0.60
C PRO A 23 -2.92 -5.10 0.36
N LEU A 24 -2.96 -4.09 1.23
CA LEU A 24 -2.05 -2.95 1.25
C LEU A 24 -0.58 -3.34 1.37
N ASP A 25 -0.25 -4.33 2.20
CA ASP A 25 1.15 -4.70 2.45
C ASP A 25 1.78 -5.36 1.22
N ASP A 26 1.00 -6.12 0.45
CA ASP A 26 1.43 -6.71 -0.82
C ASP A 26 1.47 -5.66 -1.93
N ALA A 27 0.50 -4.75 -1.96
CA ALA A 27 0.49 -3.61 -2.88
C ALA A 27 1.74 -2.72 -2.71
N LEU A 28 2.07 -2.33 -1.47
CA LEU A 28 3.25 -1.50 -1.15
C LEU A 28 4.60 -2.23 -1.35
N ARG A 29 4.59 -3.53 -1.67
CA ARG A 29 5.78 -4.32 -1.99
C ARG A 29 5.91 -4.64 -3.47
N GLY A 30 4.93 -4.29 -4.29
CA GLY A 30 4.90 -4.65 -5.71
C GLY A 30 4.64 -6.13 -5.94
N HIS A 31 3.97 -6.79 -5.00
CA HIS A 31 3.55 -8.19 -5.17
C HIS A 31 2.24 -8.33 -5.95
N LEU A 32 1.51 -7.22 -6.15
CA LEU A 32 0.30 -7.17 -6.96
C LEU A 32 0.62 -6.59 -8.35
N ALA A 33 -0.25 -6.85 -9.32
CA ALA A 33 -0.21 -6.15 -10.60
C ALA A 33 -0.34 -4.64 -10.37
N VAL A 34 0.31 -3.83 -11.22
CA VAL A 34 0.43 -2.38 -11.05
C VAL A 34 -0.93 -1.70 -10.80
N ASP A 35 -1.91 -1.96 -11.66
CA ASP A 35 -3.24 -1.35 -11.56
C ASP A 35 -3.95 -1.73 -10.24
N GLU A 36 -3.86 -3.01 -9.87
CA GLU A 36 -4.47 -3.52 -8.64
C GLU A 36 -3.76 -2.98 -7.39
N GLY A 37 -2.43 -2.92 -7.41
CA GLY A 37 -1.64 -2.34 -6.33
C GLY A 37 -1.96 -0.87 -6.10
N ASN A 38 -2.02 -0.08 -7.18
CA ASN A 38 -2.41 1.33 -7.11
C ASN A 38 -3.84 1.51 -6.60
N ARG A 39 -4.79 0.68 -7.07
CA ARG A 39 -6.18 0.70 -6.58
C ARG A 39 -6.24 0.44 -5.08
N VAL A 40 -5.61 -0.64 -4.61
CA VAL A 40 -5.59 -1.01 -3.19
C VAL A 40 -4.95 0.08 -2.32
N ILE A 41 -3.83 0.68 -2.75
CA ILE A 41 -3.18 1.76 -2.00
C ILE A 41 -4.06 3.02 -1.97
N THR A 42 -4.72 3.35 -3.08
CA THR A 42 -5.63 4.50 -3.18
C THR A 42 -6.83 4.34 -2.25
N GLU A 43 -7.49 3.17 -2.29
CA GLU A 43 -8.62 2.85 -1.40
C GLU A 43 -8.21 2.93 0.06
N TYR A 44 -7.02 2.43 0.40
CA TYR A 44 -6.48 2.55 1.75
C TYR A 44 -6.27 4.02 2.16
N CYS A 45 -5.68 4.85 1.29
CA CYS A 45 -5.53 6.27 1.57
C CYS A 45 -6.89 6.96 1.78
N GLN A 46 -7.86 6.70 0.90
CA GLN A 46 -9.21 7.28 0.98
C GLN A 46 -10.05 6.75 2.15
N SER A 47 -9.70 5.58 2.71
CA SER A 47 -10.36 5.04 3.91
C SER A 47 -10.15 5.92 5.14
N CYS A 48 -9.08 6.72 5.16
CA CYS A 48 -8.80 7.66 6.23
C CYS A 48 -9.61 8.95 6.03
N HIS A 49 -10.33 9.39 7.06
CA HIS A 49 -11.20 10.59 6.97
C HIS A 49 -10.48 11.85 6.49
N ILE A 50 -9.20 12.03 6.86
CA ILE A 50 -8.34 13.15 6.43
C ILE A 50 -7.97 13.12 4.94
N HIS A 51 -8.22 12.00 4.27
CA HIS A 51 -7.83 11.73 2.89
C HIS A 51 -9.01 11.26 2.03
N ARG A 52 -10.26 11.46 2.48
CA ARG A 52 -11.44 10.99 1.74
C ARG A 52 -11.53 11.57 0.33
N ASP A 53 -11.13 12.83 0.17
CA ASP A 53 -11.11 13.54 -1.12
C ASP A 53 -9.73 13.47 -1.80
N PHE A 54 -8.91 12.48 -1.44
CA PHE A 54 -7.60 12.24 -2.04
C PHE A 54 -7.75 11.86 -3.52
N ASP A 55 -7.11 12.65 -4.38
CA ASP A 55 -6.98 12.42 -5.82
C ASP A 55 -5.57 11.84 -6.10
N PRO A 56 -5.46 10.53 -6.38
CA PRO A 56 -4.17 9.86 -6.57
C PRO A 56 -3.42 10.39 -7.79
N GLN A 57 -4.14 10.75 -8.87
CA GLN A 57 -3.52 11.22 -10.09
C GLN A 57 -2.90 12.60 -9.87
N ARG A 58 -3.67 13.55 -9.31
CA ARG A 58 -3.13 14.88 -8.97
C ARG A 58 -1.99 14.81 -7.97
N HIS A 59 -2.06 13.88 -7.01
CA HIS A 59 -0.99 13.69 -6.05
C HIS A 59 0.32 13.28 -6.73
N VAL A 60 0.27 12.33 -7.67
CA VAL A 60 1.43 11.85 -8.41
C VAL A 60 1.98 12.93 -9.34
N GLU A 61 1.13 13.62 -10.10
CA GLU A 61 1.54 14.74 -10.97
C GLU A 61 2.22 15.86 -10.17
N HIS A 62 1.68 16.20 -9.00
CA HIS A 62 2.30 17.15 -8.11
C HIS A 62 3.66 16.63 -7.59
N ALA A 63 3.74 15.38 -7.16
CA ALA A 63 4.98 14.78 -6.69
C ALA A 63 6.08 14.76 -7.78
N GLN A 64 5.73 14.44 -9.03
CA GLN A 64 6.65 14.51 -10.17
C GLN A 64 7.23 15.91 -10.37
N SER A 65 6.45 16.96 -10.10
CA SER A 65 6.93 18.36 -10.21
C SER A 65 7.86 18.79 -9.06
N LEU A 66 7.81 18.11 -7.92
CA LEU A 66 8.61 18.45 -6.73
C LEU A 66 10.02 17.83 -6.74
N TYR A 67 10.25 16.82 -7.57
CA TYR A 67 11.50 16.07 -7.60
C TYR A 67 12.15 16.14 -8.98
N ASP A 68 13.48 16.17 -9.02
CA ASP A 68 14.29 16.42 -10.22
C ASP A 68 14.94 15.16 -10.80
N ARG A 69 14.64 13.99 -10.25
CA ARG A 69 15.31 12.72 -10.59
C ARG A 69 14.38 11.54 -10.68
N THR A 70 14.79 10.58 -11.50
CA THR A 70 14.17 9.25 -11.53
C THR A 70 14.41 8.50 -10.21
N PRO A 71 13.48 7.60 -9.81
CA PRO A 71 12.23 7.24 -10.50
C PRO A 71 11.07 8.23 -10.28
N TYR A 72 11.27 9.29 -9.48
CA TYR A 72 10.19 10.17 -9.03
C TYR A 72 9.58 11.02 -10.15
N THR A 73 10.40 11.51 -11.08
CA THR A 73 9.95 12.30 -12.24
C THR A 73 9.08 11.51 -13.21
N SER A 74 9.10 10.17 -13.16
CA SER A 74 8.34 9.26 -14.02
C SER A 74 7.45 8.33 -13.21
N ALA A 75 7.12 8.68 -11.96
CA ALA A 75 6.36 7.82 -11.08
C ALA A 75 4.91 7.75 -11.56
N HIS A 76 4.38 6.55 -11.81
CA HIS A 76 2.94 6.33 -12.05
C HIS A 76 2.30 5.47 -10.96
N GLU A 77 3.09 5.02 -9.98
CA GLU A 77 2.67 4.08 -8.96
C GLU A 77 2.96 4.62 -7.57
N CYS A 78 2.02 4.44 -6.65
CA CYS A 78 2.18 4.89 -5.27
C CYS A 78 3.41 4.24 -4.61
N GLN A 79 3.76 3.02 -5.03
CA GLN A 79 4.87 2.25 -4.47
C GLN A 79 6.26 2.80 -4.80
N VAL A 80 6.38 3.65 -5.84
CA VAL A 80 7.64 4.34 -6.15
C VAL A 80 8.10 5.19 -4.98
N CYS A 81 7.13 5.83 -4.31
CA CYS A 81 7.38 6.71 -3.16
C CYS A 81 7.03 6.05 -1.83
N HIS A 82 6.04 5.15 -1.77
CA HIS A 82 5.52 4.60 -0.52
C HIS A 82 5.75 3.10 -0.43
N VAL A 83 6.46 2.66 0.60
CA VAL A 83 6.80 1.24 0.80
C VAL A 83 6.36 0.74 2.17
N ALA A 84 6.11 -0.56 2.29
CA ALA A 84 5.89 -1.20 3.57
C ALA A 84 7.24 -1.53 4.25
N ARG A 85 7.50 -0.98 5.43
CA ARG A 85 8.67 -1.32 6.26
C ARG A 85 8.21 -2.04 7.52
N LYS A 86 8.98 -3.06 7.92
CA LYS A 86 8.85 -3.67 9.25
C LYS A 86 9.54 -2.78 10.28
N ASP A 87 8.91 -2.59 11.42
CA ASP A 87 9.55 -2.07 12.62
C ASP A 87 10.28 -3.18 13.39
N THR A 88 10.87 -2.83 14.53
CA THR A 88 11.59 -3.77 15.41
C THR A 88 10.68 -4.83 16.05
N TRP A 89 9.37 -4.59 16.07
CA TRP A 89 8.35 -5.45 16.68
C TRP A 89 7.62 -6.31 15.64
N GLY A 90 8.04 -6.23 14.37
CA GLY A 90 7.45 -6.96 13.26
C GLY A 90 6.18 -6.33 12.68
N SER A 91 5.71 -5.21 13.24
CA SER A 91 4.59 -4.44 12.69
C SER A 91 5.02 -3.76 11.38
N ARG A 92 4.12 -3.75 10.41
CA ARG A 92 4.36 -3.14 9.10
C ARG A 92 3.64 -1.82 9.00
N HIS A 93 4.38 -0.80 8.59
CA HIS A 93 3.86 0.55 8.39
C HIS A 93 4.28 1.09 7.03
N ARG A 94 3.38 1.83 6.39
CA ARG A 94 3.68 2.61 5.19
C ARG A 94 4.72 3.68 5.54
N ARG A 95 5.81 3.74 4.77
CA ARG A 95 6.84 4.78 4.86
C ARG A 95 7.06 5.41 3.50
N THR A 96 7.33 6.72 3.49
CA THR A 96 7.74 7.45 2.28
C THR A 96 9.26 7.34 2.09
N LEU A 97 9.69 6.95 0.90
CA LEU A 97 11.08 6.98 0.45
C LEU A 97 11.41 8.35 -0.09
N TRP A 98 12.11 9.13 0.73
CA TRP A 98 12.59 10.44 0.31
C TRP A 98 13.75 10.33 -0.68
N PRO A 99 13.90 11.29 -1.60
CA PRO A 99 14.96 11.24 -2.61
C PRO A 99 16.38 11.07 -2.03
N ALA A 100 16.66 11.66 -0.87
CA ALA A 100 17.93 11.51 -0.16
C ALA A 100 18.22 10.06 0.29
N GLU A 101 17.18 9.28 0.60
CA GLU A 101 17.31 7.87 1.03
C GLU A 101 17.67 6.95 -0.14
N VAL A 102 17.18 7.27 -1.34
CA VAL A 102 17.51 6.51 -2.57
C VAL A 102 18.92 6.85 -3.05
N ALA A 103 19.33 8.12 -2.96
CA ALA A 103 20.67 8.57 -3.35
C ALA A 103 21.80 7.87 -2.58
N LYS A 104 21.54 7.49 -1.32
CA LYS A 104 22.54 6.97 -0.40
C LYS A 104 22.71 5.45 -0.49
N LYS A 105 21.81 4.74 -1.18
CA LYS A 105 21.95 3.31 -1.44
C LYS A 105 22.75 3.11 -2.73
N PRO A 106 23.95 2.48 -2.69
CA PRO A 106 24.55 1.99 -3.91
C PRO A 106 23.58 1.00 -4.54
N ARG A 107 23.40 1.11 -5.87
CA ARG A 107 22.64 0.17 -6.68
C ARG A 107 23.06 -1.25 -6.27
N PRO A 108 22.15 -2.16 -5.88
CA PRO A 108 22.54 -3.56 -5.73
C PRO A 108 23.04 -4.01 -7.11
N SER A 109 24.33 -4.36 -7.17
CA SER A 109 24.97 -4.96 -8.32
C SER A 109 24.25 -6.28 -8.62
N GLY A 110 23.31 -6.28 -9.57
CA GLY A 110 22.63 -7.53 -9.93
C GLY A 110 21.30 -7.48 -10.69
N GLN A 111 20.91 -6.37 -11.34
CA GLN A 111 19.83 -6.44 -12.33
C GLN A 111 20.30 -5.77 -13.64
N SER A 112 20.91 -6.61 -14.47
CA SER A 112 21.16 -6.40 -15.89
C SER A 112 19.84 -6.40 -16.64
N GLY A 113 19.72 -5.51 -17.62
CA GLY A 113 18.55 -5.41 -18.49
C GLY A 113 18.31 -6.64 -19.36
N GLY A 114 17.09 -6.67 -19.89
CA GLY A 114 16.59 -7.45 -21.01
C GLY A 114 15.40 -6.70 -21.57
#